data_AF-A0AAU3FLE4-F1
#
_entry.id   AF-A0AAU3FLE4-F1
#
_cell.length_a   1.000
_cell.length_b   1.000
_cell.length_c   1.000
_cell.angle_alpha   90.00
_cell.angle_beta   90.00
_cell.angle_gamma   90.00
#
_symmetry.space_group_name_H-M   'P 1'
#
loop_
_entity.id
_entity.type
_entity.pdbx_description
1 polymer ?
#
loop_
_entity_poly.entity_id
_entity_poly.type
_entity_poly.pdbx_seq_one_letter_code
_entity_poly.pdbx_strand_id
1 'polypeptide(L)'
;MSSEEKKLWKIQIPVLATGSEIEAVTDALGRALCPDDDHAGSCPVPWFIVVTDGDSLDRQERLDLEELLHTPDDHGPGEGG
;
A
#
# COMPACT_ATOMS: atom_id res chain seq x y z
N MET A 1 -16.77 28.59 -5.25
CA MET A 1 -16.00 27.67 -4.39
C MET A 1 -16.30 26.27 -4.89
N SER A 2 -15.35 25.62 -5.57
CA SER A 2 -15.56 24.25 -6.05
C SER A 2 -15.55 23.33 -4.83
N SER A 3 -16.70 22.78 -4.46
CA SER A 3 -16.74 21.66 -3.53
C SER A 3 -16.28 20.44 -4.32
N GLU A 4 -15.01 20.07 -4.22
CA GLU A 4 -14.53 18.83 -4.84
C GLU A 4 -15.31 17.66 -4.24
N GLU A 5 -16.12 16.99 -5.07
CA GLU A 5 -16.89 15.82 -4.64
C GLU A 5 -15.92 14.69 -4.25
N LYS A 6 -16.21 14.01 -3.13
CA LYS A 6 -15.42 12.85 -2.70
C LYS A 6 -15.51 11.75 -3.76
N LYS A 7 -14.35 11.23 -4.18
CA LYS A 7 -14.22 10.09 -5.09
C LYS A 7 -13.64 8.90 -4.34
N LEU A 8 -14.05 7.69 -4.73
CA LEU A 8 -13.46 6.46 -4.24
C LEU A 8 -12.16 6.18 -4.99
N TRP A 9 -11.10 5.86 -4.26
CA TRP A 9 -9.79 5.49 -4.80
C TRP A 9 -9.36 4.15 -4.21
N LYS A 10 -8.68 3.32 -5.01
CA LYS A 10 -8.01 2.10 -4.56
C LYS A 10 -6.50 2.33 -4.56
N ILE A 11 -5.85 2.03 -3.44
CA ILE A 11 -4.39 2.00 -3.33
C ILE A 11 -3.98 0.52 -3.27
N GLN A 12 -2.96 0.14 -4.03
CA GLN A 12 -2.43 -1.22 -4.05
C GLN A 12 -0.92 -1.16 -3.77
N ILE A 13 -0.48 -1.93 -2.79
CA ILE A 13 0.92 -1.94 -2.31
C ILE A 13 1.37 -3.40 -2.31
N PRO A 14 2.05 -3.87 -3.38
CA PRO A 14 2.67 -5.19 -3.38
C PRO A 14 3.78 -5.22 -2.32
N VAL A 15 3.89 -6.29 -1.56
CA VAL A 15 4.91 -6.48 -0.52
C VAL A 15 5.39 -7.92 -0.54
N LEU A 16 6.71 -8.13 -0.59
CA LEU A 16 7.32 -9.44 -0.35
C LEU A 16 7.73 -9.53 1.11
N ALA A 17 6.97 -10.28 1.91
CA ALA A 17 7.13 -10.34 3.36
C ALA A 17 6.68 -11.71 3.90
N THR A 18 7.22 -12.09 5.06
CA THR A 18 6.66 -13.15 5.90
C THR A 18 5.35 -12.72 6.55
N GLY A 19 4.60 -13.67 7.11
CA GLY A 19 3.34 -13.39 7.82
C GLY A 19 3.48 -12.33 8.94
N SER A 20 4.52 -12.45 9.77
CA SER A 20 4.77 -11.47 10.84
C SER A 20 5.19 -10.09 10.31
N GLU A 21 5.88 -10.05 9.16
CA GLU A 21 6.30 -8.77 8.56
C GLU A 21 5.11 -8.04 7.94
N ILE A 22 4.17 -8.74 7.28
CA ILE A 22 2.98 -8.08 6.71
C ILE A 22 2.01 -7.59 7.80
N GLU A 23 1.92 -8.28 8.94
CA GLU A 23 1.20 -7.79 10.12
C GLU A 23 1.80 -6.47 10.63
N ALA A 24 3.13 -6.42 10.80
CA ALA A 24 3.83 -5.22 11.24
C ALA A 24 3.68 -4.04 10.26
N VAL A 25 3.71 -4.31 8.95
CA VAL A 25 3.44 -3.31 7.89
C VAL A 25 2.01 -2.79 7.98
N THR A 26 1.04 -3.68 8.16
CA THR A 26 -0.39 -3.32 8.26
C THR A 26 -0.65 -2.42 9.47
N ASP A 27 -0.06 -2.75 10.62
CA ASP A 27 -0.12 -1.92 11.83
C ASP A 27 0.52 -0.55 11.62
N ALA A 28 1.65 -0.50 10.92
CA ALA A 28 2.32 0.76 10.60
C ALA A 28 1.48 1.64 9.66
N LEU A 29 0.83 1.04 8.65
CA LEU A 29 -0.09 1.75 7.76
C LEU A 29 -1.30 2.28 8.53
N GLY A 30 -1.87 1.50 9.45
CA GLY A 30 -2.97 1.95 10.30
C GLY A 30 -2.64 3.23 11.07
N ARG A 31 -1.49 3.23 11.76
CA ARG A 31 -0.99 4.40 12.50
C ARG A 31 -0.63 5.59 11.59
N ALA A 32 -0.24 5.35 10.34
CA ALA A 32 0.06 6.43 9.40
C ALA A 32 -1.21 7.08 8.83
N LEU A 33 -2.27 6.28 8.63
CA LEU A 33 -3.55 6.75 8.10
C LEU A 33 -4.46 7.38 9.16
N CYS A 34 -4.26 7.03 10.44
CA CYS A 34 -4.95 7.61 11.58
C CYS A 34 -4.04 8.62 12.29
N PRO A 35 -4.29 9.94 12.19
CA PRO A 35 -3.44 10.94 12.83
C PRO A 35 -3.54 10.97 14.36
N ASP A 36 -4.52 10.28 14.96
CA ASP A 36 -4.77 10.20 16.41
C ASP A 36 -5.54 8.92 16.71
N ASP A 37 -4.93 7.88 17.27
CA ASP A 37 -5.65 6.62 17.54
C ASP A 37 -6.74 6.74 18.64
N ASP A 38 -6.72 7.82 19.43
CA ASP A 38 -7.66 8.05 20.53
C ASP A 38 -8.81 8.99 20.16
N HIS A 39 -8.93 9.42 18.89
CA HIS A 39 -10.00 10.32 18.49
C HIS A 39 -11.39 9.67 18.61
N ALA A 40 -12.34 10.42 19.17
CA ALA A 40 -13.72 9.98 19.24
C ALA A 40 -14.40 10.11 17.86
N GLY A 41 -14.89 8.99 17.33
CA GLY A 41 -15.70 8.96 16.10
C GLY A 41 -14.97 8.33 14.92
N SER A 42 -15.44 8.62 13.70
CA SER A 42 -14.82 8.12 12.47
C SER A 42 -13.66 9.00 12.03
N CYS A 43 -12.64 8.39 11.41
CA CYS A 43 -11.52 9.11 10.82
C CYS A 43 -12.00 10.22 9.84
N PRO A 44 -11.32 11.38 9.79
CA PRO A 44 -11.66 12.47 8.86
C PRO A 44 -11.75 12.03 7.39
N VAL A 45 -10.89 11.07 7.02
CA VAL A 45 -10.95 10.32 5.76
C VAL A 45 -11.19 8.85 6.12
N PRO A 46 -12.38 8.29 5.86
CA PRO A 46 -12.65 6.88 6.11
C PRO A 46 -11.80 5.96 5.21
N TRP A 47 -11.25 4.89 5.78
CA TRP A 47 -10.43 3.92 5.06
C TRP A 47 -10.64 2.51 5.62
N PHE A 48 -10.24 1.51 4.84
CA PHE A 48 -10.09 0.12 5.25
C PHE A 48 -8.86 -0.45 4.56
N ILE A 49 -8.16 -1.38 5.23
CA ILE A 49 -7.03 -2.09 4.63
C ILE A 49 -7.50 -3.51 4.32
N VAL A 50 -7.24 -3.96 3.08
CA VAL A 50 -7.39 -5.37 2.68
C VAL A 50 -6.01 -5.95 2.51
N VAL A 51 -5.72 -7.01 3.27
CA VAL A 51 -4.52 -7.82 3.10
C VAL A 51 -4.93 -9.11 2.40
N THR A 52 -4.31 -9.39 1.27
CA THR A 52 -4.55 -10.60 0.48
C THR A 52 -3.26 -11.39 0.40
N ASP A 53 -3.32 -12.68 0.72
CA ASP A 53 -2.20 -13.61 0.53
C ASP A 53 -1.96 -13.81 -0.97
N GLY A 54 -0.71 -13.64 -1.41
CA GLY A 54 -0.31 -13.81 -2.81
C GLY A 54 -0.59 -15.22 -3.35
N ASP A 55 -0.58 -16.24 -2.49
CA ASP A 55 -0.89 -17.62 -2.88
C ASP A 55 -2.39 -17.86 -3.10
N SER A 56 -3.24 -16.93 -2.64
CA SER A 56 -4.69 -16.97 -2.88
C SER A 56 -5.12 -16.30 -4.19
N LEU A 57 -4.21 -15.57 -4.83
CA LEU A 57 -4.46 -14.88 -6.09
C LEU A 57 -4.41 -15.85 -7.27
N ASP A 58 -5.02 -15.46 -8.39
CA ASP A 58 -4.75 -16.17 -9.63
C ASP A 58 -3.31 -15.92 -10.11
N ARG A 59 -2.85 -16.81 -10.99
CA ARG A 59 -1.46 -16.78 -11.47
C ARG A 59 -1.09 -15.46 -12.15
N GLN A 60 -2.01 -14.86 -12.89
CA GLN A 60 -1.70 -13.63 -13.64
C GLN A 60 -1.59 -12.45 -12.67
N GLU A 61 -2.55 -12.30 -11.75
CA GLU A 61 -2.53 -11.24 -10.75
C GLU A 61 -1.26 -11.29 -9.88
N ARG A 62 -0.83 -12.50 -9.49
CA ARG A 62 0.42 -12.67 -8.75
C ARG A 62 1.64 -12.22 -9.54
N LEU A 63 1.74 -12.57 -10.83
CA LEU A 63 2.86 -12.19 -11.68
C LEU A 63 2.92 -10.66 -11.89
N ASP A 64 1.78 -10.01 -12.08
CA ASP A 64 1.71 -8.56 -12.25
C ASP A 64 2.20 -7.82 -10.98
N LEU A 65 1.87 -8.35 -9.80
CA LEU A 65 2.37 -7.81 -8.51
C LEU A 65 3.87 -8.03 -8.31
N GLU A 66 4.37 -9.22 -8.67
CA GLU A 66 5.81 -9.54 -8.63
C GLU A 66 6.59 -8.61 -9.58
N GLU A 67 6.05 -8.31 -10.77
CA GLU A 67 6.67 -7.39 -11.72
C GLU A 67 6.80 -5.97 -11.15
N LEU A 68 5.79 -5.47 -10.43
CA LEU A 68 5.85 -4.16 -9.77
C LEU A 68 6.93 -4.08 -8.69
N LEU A 69 7.28 -5.19 -8.05
CA LEU A 69 8.37 -5.25 -7.07
C LEU A 69 9.75 -5.31 -7.73
N HIS A 70 9.82 -5.81 -8.97
CA HIS A 70 11.05 -6.05 -9.71
C HIS A 70 11.42 -4.94 -10.69
N THR A 71 10.76 -3.78 -10.67
CA THR A 71 11.18 -2.63 -11.49
C THR A 71 12.68 -2.39 -11.24
N PRO A 72 13.55 -2.58 -12.24
CA PRO A 72 14.97 -2.40 -12.06
C PRO A 72 15.18 -0.97 -11.61
N ASP A 73 15.98 -0.79 -10.55
CA ASP A 73 16.53 0.51 -10.19
C ASP A 73 17.06 1.17 -11.47
N ASP A 74 16.32 2.13 -12.01
CA ASP A 74 16.83 3.09 -12.99
C ASP A 74 17.75 4.03 -12.22
N HIS A 75 18.86 3.48 -11.73
CA HIS A 75 20.04 4.25 -11.38
C HIS A 75 20.53 4.84 -12.70
N GLY A 76 20.06 6.06 -12.96
CA GLY A 76 20.56 6.94 -14.01
C GLY A 76 22.10 7.01 -14.03
N PRO A 77 22.67 7.49 -15.14
CA PRO A 77 24.04 7.21 -15.52
C PRO A 77 25.00 7.58 -14.39
N GLY A 78 25.82 6.62 -13.96
CA GLY A 78 26.95 6.90 -13.10
C GLY A 78 27.86 7.92 -13.78
N GLU A 79 27.76 9.18 -13.38
CA GLU A 79 28.80 10.17 -13.65
C GLU A 79 30.01 9.82 -12.79
N GLY A 80 30.92 9.05 -13.38
CA GLY A 80 32.24 8.76 -12.83
C GLY A 80 33.21 8.52 -13.98
N GLY A 81 33.90 9.58 -14.40
CA GLY A 81 34.96 9.55 -15.41
C GLY A 81 35.48 10.93 -15.74
#